data_AF-A0A9W6HUT6-F1
#
_entry.id   AF-A0A9W6HUT6-F1
#
_cell.length_a   1.000
_cell.length_b   1.000
_cell.length_c   1.000
_cell.angle_alpha   90.00
_cell.angle_beta   90.00
_cell.angle_gamma   90.00
#
_symmetry.space_group_name_H-M   'P 1'
#
loop_
_entity.id
_entity.type
_entity.pdbx_description
1 polymer ?
#
loop_
_entity_poly.entity_id
_entity_poly.type
_entity_poly.pdbx_seq_one_letter_code
_entity_poly.pdbx_strand_id
1 'polypeptide(L)' 'MIGRTYLERGRAVTVVVAYAAPSKARPLPGRPSWPTWRRAPRPAPRNVLVRRVDGQAVVRPFRGLRLPGAGEAR' A
#
# COMPACT_ATOMS: atom_id res chain seq x y z
N MET A 1 10.98 0.25 1.60
CA MET A 1 9.55 -0.13 1.61
C MET A 1 9.49 -1.63 1.71
N ILE A 2 9.79 -2.39 0.66
CA ILE A 2 10.06 -3.83 0.77
C ILE A 2 11.33 -4.05 1.60
N GLY A 3 11.36 -5.14 2.39
CA GLY A 3 12.44 -5.50 3.30
C GLY A 3 12.50 -4.66 4.58
N ARG A 4 11.74 -3.56 4.68
CA ARG A 4 11.72 -2.71 5.87
C ARG A 4 10.72 -3.25 6.91
N THR A 5 11.11 -3.13 8.17
CA THR A 5 10.25 -3.37 9.32
C THR A 5 9.50 -2.08 9.68
N TYR A 6 8.21 -2.21 9.95
CA TYR A 6 7.30 -1.18 10.38
C TYR A 6 6.54 -1.64 11.63
N LEU A 7 5.80 -0.73 12.24
CA LEU A 7 4.86 -1.00 13.32
C LEU A 7 3.42 -0.94 12.80
N GLU A 8 2.68 -2.03 12.98
CA GLU A 8 1.23 -2.10 12.89
C GLU A 8 0.65 -2.09 14.30
N ARG A 9 0.01 -0.98 14.71
CA ARG A 9 -0.56 -0.84 16.07
C ARG A 9 0.44 -1.23 17.18
N GLY A 10 1.70 -0.80 17.03
CA GLY A 10 2.79 -1.11 17.95
C GLY A 10 3.49 -2.46 17.74
N ARG A 11 2.99 -3.34 16.85
CA ARG A 11 3.60 -4.65 16.58
C ARG A 11 4.47 -4.61 15.33
N ALA A 12 5.65 -5.23 15.41
CA ALA A 12 6.59 -5.29 14.29
C ALA A 12 6.03 -6.13 13.13
N VAL A 13 6.13 -5.59 11.92
CA VAL A 13 5.78 -6.25 10.65
C VAL A 13 6.79 -5.90 9.57
N THR A 14 7.21 -6.86 8.76
CA THR A 14 8.12 -6.64 7.63
C THR A 14 7.31 -6.57 6.35
N VAL A 15 7.47 -5.52 5.55
CA VAL A 15 6.87 -5.46 4.21
C VAL A 15 7.67 -6.37 3.28
N VAL A 16 7.02 -7.38 2.71
CA VAL A 16 7.66 -8.35 1.80
C VAL A 16 7.27 -8.15 0.34
N VAL A 17 6.11 -7.55 0.07
CA VAL A 17 5.69 -7.12 -1.27
C VAL A 17 5.02 -5.75 -1.16
N ALA A 18 5.24 -4.89 -2.15
CA ALA A 18 4.54 -3.62 -2.26
C ALA A 18 3.90 -3.49 -3.64
N TYR A 19 2.60 -3.19 -3.67
CA TYR A 19 1.93 -2.82 -4.91
C TYR A 19 2.26 -1.37 -5.24
N ALA A 20 3.08 -1.17 -6.27
CA ALA A 20 3.37 0.14 -6.84
C ALA A 20 2.61 0.28 -8.16
N ALA A 21 1.44 0.91 -8.13
CA ALA A 21 0.84 1.39 -9.37
C ALA A 21 1.84 2.34 -10.06
N PRO A 22 2.01 2.28 -11.39
CA PRO A 22 2.88 3.19 -12.11
C PRO A 22 2.54 4.65 -11.77
N SER A 23 3.58 5.46 -11.52
CA SER A 23 3.41 6.89 -11.20
C SER A 23 2.84 7.71 -12.36
N LYS A 24 2.88 7.16 -13.58
CA LYS A 24 2.29 7.74 -14.78
C LYS A 24 1.10 6.90 -15.21
N ALA A 25 -0.01 7.56 -15.56
CA ALA A 25 -1.14 6.90 -16.18
C ALA A 25 -0.63 6.19 -17.45
N ARG A 26 -0.73 4.86 -17.48
CA ARG A 26 -0.68 4.13 -18.74
C ARG A 26 -1.94 4.54 -19.47
N PRO A 27 -1.88 5.17 -20.66
CA PRO A 27 -3.09 5.59 -21.36
C PRO A 27 -3.99 4.35 -21.49
N LEU A 28 -5.18 4.42 -20.91
CA LEU A 28 -6.18 3.41 -21.19
C LEU A 28 -6.48 3.47 -22.69
N PRO A 29 -6.80 2.34 -23.34
CA PRO A 29 -7.32 2.37 -24.71
C PRO A 29 -8.45 3.39 -24.80
N GLY A 30 -8.61 4.03 -25.97
CA GLY A 30 -9.63 5.04 -26.20
C GLY A 30 -10.97 4.58 -25.64
N ARG A 31 -11.53 5.36 -24.69
CA ARG A 31 -12.77 5.00 -24.02
C ARG A 31 -13.86 4.77 -25.07
N PRO A 32 -14.65 3.68 -24.98
CA PRO A 32 -15.86 3.59 -25.79
C PRO A 32 -16.82 4.74 -25.38
N SER A 33 -17.73 5.15 -26.27
CA SER A 33 -18.69 6.23 -25.98
C SER A 33 -19.81 5.82 -24.99
N TRP A 34 -19.99 4.52 -24.78
CA TRP A 34 -21.13 3.95 -24.06
C TRP A 34 -20.91 3.68 -22.55
N PRO A 35 -19.68 3.46 -22.02
CA PRO A 35 -19.42 3.51 -20.60
C PRO A 35 -18.72 4.82 -20.23
N THR A 36 -19.42 5.70 -19.51
CA THR A 36 -18.81 6.88 -18.89
C THR A 36 -18.90 6.79 -17.37
N TRP A 37 -17.82 7.14 -16.69
CA TRP A 37 -17.83 7.28 -15.24
C TRP A 37 -18.55 8.58 -14.87
N ARG A 38 -19.63 8.53 -14.08
CA ARG A 38 -20.21 9.75 -13.47
C ARG A 38 -19.19 10.51 -12.61
N ARG A 39 -18.24 9.77 -12.02
CA ARG A 39 -17.06 10.28 -11.32
C ARG A 39 -15.91 9.31 -11.52
N ALA A 40 -14.72 9.82 -11.86
CA ALA A 40 -13.54 8.97 -12.02
C ALA A 40 -13.29 8.11 -10.76
N PRO A 41 -12.95 6.82 -10.91
CA PRO A 41 -12.63 5.97 -9.78
C PRO A 41 -11.39 6.53 -9.05
N ARG A 42 -11.38 6.38 -7.72
CA ARG A 42 -10.19 6.76 -6.94
C ARG A 42 -9.01 5.86 -7.32
N PRO A 43 -7.77 6.35 -7.21
CA PRO A 43 -6.58 5.51 -7.39
C PRO A 43 -6.66 4.26 -6.51
N ALA A 44 -6.11 3.15 -7.01
CA ALA A 44 -6.02 1.92 -6.24
C ALA A 44 -5.29 2.17 -4.90
N PRO A 45 -5.77 1.57 -3.79
CA PRO A 45 -5.09 1.72 -2.51
C PRO A 45 -3.67 1.15 -2.59
N ARG A 46 -2.72 1.85 -1.98
CA ARG A 46 -1.33 1.38 -1.85
C ARG A 46 -1.27 0.25 -0.82
N ASN A 47 -1.58 -0.95 -1.27
CA ASN A 47 -1.54 -2.15 -0.45
C ASN A 47 -0.13 -2.76 -0.45
N VAL A 48 0.20 -3.42 0.65
CA VAL A 48 1.45 -4.14 0.87
C VAL A 48 1.12 -5.52 1.44
N LEU A 49 1.95 -6.50 1.13
CA LEU A 49 2.01 -7.76 1.86
C LEU A 49 3.00 -7.57 3.01
N VAL A 50 2.53 -7.80 4.23
CA VAL A 50 3.39 -7.82 5.41
C VAL A 50 3.54 -9.23 5.95
N ARG A 51 4.71 -9.53 6.49
CA ARG A 51 4.96 -10.71 7.33
C ARG A 51 5.06 -10.26 8.78
N ARG A 52 4.26 -10.88 9.64
CA ARG A 52 4.26 -10.71 11.09
C ARG A 52 5.34 -11.58 11.73
N VAL A 53 5.65 -11.32 12.99
CA VAL A 53 6.65 -12.07 13.78
C VAL A 53 6.27 -13.55 13.98
N ASP A 54 4.97 -13.85 14.00
CA ASP A 54 4.42 -15.21 14.07
C ASP A 54 4.47 -15.96 12.72
N GLY A 55 5.04 -15.34 11.68
CA GLY A 55 5.14 -15.91 10.34
C GLY A 55 3.91 -15.66 9.46
N GLN A 56 2.81 -15.12 9.99
CA GLN A 56 1.60 -14.86 9.22
C GLN A 56 1.85 -13.78 8.15
N ALA A 57 1.38 -14.04 6.93
CA ALA A 57 1.42 -13.09 5.82
C ALA A 57 0.03 -12.48 5.56
N VAL A 58 -0.07 -11.15 5.53
CA VAL A 58 -1.35 -10.43 5.37
C VAL A 58 -1.22 -9.30 4.35
N VAL A 59 -2.15 -9.23 3.39
CA VAL A 59 -2.28 -8.08 2.48
C VAL A 59 -3.11 -6.99 3.17
N ARG A 60 -2.58 -5.77 3.22
CA ARG A 60 -3.31 -4.63 3.79
C ARG A 60 -2.87 -3.29 3.22
N PRO A 61 -3.63 -2.22 3.46
CA PRO A 61 -3.20 -0.86 3.15
C PRO A 61 -1.92 -0.46 3.90
N PHE A 62 -0.97 0.18 3.21
CA PHE A 62 0.26 0.72 3.82
C PHE A 62 -0.03 1.82 4.84
N ARG A 63 -1.18 2.51 4.72
CA ARG A 63 -1.60 3.56 5.67
C ARG A 63 -1.59 3.03 7.11
N GLY A 64 -1.05 3.82 8.03
CA GLY A 64 -0.98 3.46 9.45
C GLY A 64 0.17 2.53 9.84
N LEU A 65 1.02 2.11 8.90
CA LEU A 65 2.33 1.55 9.22
C LEU A 65 3.28 2.69 9.61
N ARG A 66 3.96 2.55 10.75
CA ARG A 66 4.91 3.55 11.27
C ARG A 66 6.33 3.01 11.24
N LEU A 67 7.31 3.86 10.99
CA LEU A 67 8.71 3.47 11.16
C LEU A 67 9.00 3.32 12.66
N PRO A 68 9.78 2.30 13.07
CA PRO A 68 10.34 2.26 14.42
C PRO A 68 11.14 3.56 14.67
N GLY A 69 10.97 4.19 15.84
CA GLY A 69 11.64 5.45 16.20
C GLY A 69 10.93 6.74 15.77
N ALA A 70 9.84 6.68 14.99
CA ALA A 70 9.08 7.88 14.62
C ALA A 70 8.23 8.49 15.78
N GLY A 71 8.34 7.94 16.99
CA GLY A 71 7.71 8.42 18.22
C GLY A 71 8.67 8.57 19.41
N GLU A 72 9.98 8.42 19.18
CA GLU A 72 11.03 8.74 20.15
C GLU A 72 11.83 9.96 19.62
N ALA A 73 11.13 11.06 19.37
CA ALA A 73 11.77 12.35 19.44
C ALA A 73 11.75 12.74 20.92
N ARG A 74 12.95 12.89 21.50
CA ARG A 74 13.19 13.48 22.81
C ARG A 74 12.47 14.81 22.99
#